data_AF-A0A1I4QAJ4-F1
#
_entry.id   AF-A0A1I4QAJ4-F1
#
_cell.length_a   1.000
_cell.length_b   1.000
_cell.length_c   1.000
_cell.angle_alpha   90.00
_cell.angle_beta   90.00
_cell.angle_gamma   90.00
#
_symmetry.space_group_name_H-M   'P 1'
#
loop_
_entity.id
_entity.type
_entity.pdbx_description
1 polymer ?
#
loop_
_entity_poly.entity_id
_entity_poly.type
_entity_poly.pdbx_seq_one_letter_code
_entity_poly.pdbx_strand_id
1 'polypeptide(L)'
;MALTLVCLIPALGAASFRMAPDDCETLPLEDNALGNALSEFRQAMPEEFWSSEVRLASLIQQLSTLEDDGLDPADYYLPVLADILRFHGTWGAVLPCDADLASYAYLSALADLRFGRQNDSEEESIWYSPLLGERRRAPELVALATSGQANLSVAFNQARPHTDRYTNLRHAYLVARERLPEHWPRVAGGDTLEEGQQSPRVAMLKARLSAEGYLAAAQAEPADPNLFDHHVTAAIRDFQRRHYLDVDGRVGAQTLEQLNVQPAERLEQIRTNLERLRRLAADMEDTLLLVDIAAAKLEFYRKGELAWSGRAQVGQPLRQTPKLKSLITHITVNPSWTIPTSIFVRDQLPRIRRNPHYLEQRNIHIYNYQGEELSASEVNWNNPSGILLRQAPGPNNALGEVVIRFSNPFAVYLHDTPSAGLFNTTNRFYSSGCVRVEDALTLAHALFEASSPQAWREVELLRARGESQNVHLPRSVPVLLAYWTAEAEPDGTLLYRPDPYQGDQPLFAGATQD
;
A
#
# COMPACT_ATOMS: atom_id res chain seq x y z
N MET A 1 -61.30 -41.23 15.61
CA MET A 1 -60.40 -40.35 16.40
C MET A 1 -59.03 -41.00 16.44
N ALA A 2 -58.12 -40.56 15.59
CA ALA A 2 -56.67 -40.79 15.72
C ALA A 2 -56.00 -39.77 14.80
N LEU A 3 -55.48 -38.70 15.41
CA LEU A 3 -54.67 -37.68 14.75
C LEU A 3 -53.29 -38.28 14.48
N THR A 4 -52.87 -38.34 13.23
CA THR A 4 -51.47 -38.54 12.84
C THR A 4 -50.79 -37.18 12.80
N LEU A 5 -49.97 -36.88 13.81
CA LEU A 5 -49.11 -35.71 13.83
C LEU A 5 -47.80 -36.07 13.11
N VAL A 6 -47.61 -35.55 11.90
CA VAL A 6 -46.34 -35.61 11.18
C VAL A 6 -45.46 -34.49 11.73
N CYS A 7 -44.39 -34.86 12.45
CA CYS A 7 -43.36 -33.92 12.87
C CYS A 7 -42.33 -33.80 11.74
N LEU A 8 -42.35 -32.67 11.03
CA LEU A 8 -41.29 -32.25 10.11
C LEU A 8 -40.17 -31.62 10.96
N ILE A 9 -39.04 -32.32 11.08
CA ILE A 9 -37.79 -31.72 11.56
C ILE A 9 -37.12 -31.06 10.34
N PRO A 10 -36.84 -29.75 10.34
CA PRO A 10 -36.01 -29.17 9.31
C PRO A 10 -34.56 -29.60 9.56
N ALA A 11 -33.97 -30.24 8.56
CA ALA A 11 -32.54 -30.52 8.52
C ALA A 11 -31.78 -29.19 8.39
N LEU A 12 -31.24 -28.70 9.51
CA LEU A 12 -30.15 -27.73 9.54
C LEU A 12 -28.84 -28.53 9.58
N GLY A 13 -28.18 -28.68 8.44
CA GLY A 13 -26.73 -28.93 8.38
C GLY A 13 -26.01 -27.58 8.42
N ALA A 14 -24.88 -27.38 9.09
CA ALA A 14 -24.01 -28.29 9.81
C ALA A 14 -23.65 -27.66 11.17
N ALA A 15 -24.03 -28.32 12.27
CA ALA A 15 -23.37 -28.16 13.55
C ALA A 15 -22.44 -29.36 13.69
N SER A 16 -21.16 -29.18 13.39
CA SER A 16 -20.10 -30.16 13.64
C SER A 16 -19.85 -30.24 15.15
N PHE A 17 -20.77 -30.88 15.87
CA PHE A 17 -20.50 -31.33 17.23
C PHE A 17 -19.44 -32.44 17.14
N ARG A 18 -18.20 -32.16 17.58
CA ARG A 18 -17.16 -33.16 17.80
C ARG A 18 -17.69 -34.21 18.79
N MET A 19 -18.05 -35.39 18.29
CA MET A 19 -18.57 -36.50 19.11
C MET A 19 -17.47 -37.48 19.55
N ALA A 20 -16.27 -37.45 18.94
CA ALA A 20 -15.19 -38.39 19.23
C ALA A 20 -13.84 -37.68 19.40
N PRO A 21 -12.98 -38.15 20.34
CA PRO A 21 -11.66 -37.58 20.63
C PRO A 21 -10.63 -37.75 19.50
N ASP A 22 -10.91 -38.49 18.43
CA ASP A 22 -9.92 -38.82 17.39
C ASP A 22 -10.03 -37.98 16.11
N ASP A 23 -11.02 -37.08 15.98
CA ASP A 23 -11.16 -36.18 14.82
C ASP A 23 -10.29 -34.92 14.98
N CYS A 24 -8.98 -35.07 14.78
CA CYS A 24 -8.02 -33.97 14.80
C CYS A 24 -8.05 -33.16 13.49
N GLU A 25 -8.03 -31.83 13.59
CA GLU A 25 -7.84 -30.96 12.43
C GLU A 25 -6.45 -31.17 11.81
N THR A 26 -6.39 -31.29 10.49
CA THR A 26 -5.12 -31.40 9.79
C THR A 26 -4.46 -30.03 9.70
N LEU A 27 -3.35 -29.85 10.40
CA LEU A 27 -2.59 -28.61 10.36
C LEU A 27 -1.87 -28.46 9.02
N PRO A 28 -1.90 -27.26 8.39
CA PRO A 28 -1.09 -26.95 7.21
C PRO A 28 0.36 -26.73 7.66
N LEU A 29 1.05 -27.83 7.98
CA LEU A 29 2.46 -27.85 8.32
C LEU A 29 3.27 -27.80 7.03
N GLU A 30 3.82 -26.63 6.75
CA GLU A 30 4.79 -26.44 5.66
C GLU A 30 6.21 -26.37 6.22
N ASP A 31 7.21 -26.78 5.43
CA ASP A 31 8.64 -26.56 5.70
C ASP A 31 9.01 -25.07 5.52
N ASN A 32 8.37 -24.21 6.32
CA ASN A 32 8.52 -22.76 6.29
C ASN A 32 8.84 -22.21 7.69
N ALA A 33 8.97 -20.89 7.81
CA ALA A 33 9.31 -20.23 9.08
C ALA A 33 8.28 -20.50 10.20
N LEU A 34 7.01 -20.69 9.86
CA LEU A 34 5.94 -20.97 10.83
C LEU A 34 6.04 -22.43 11.33
N GLY A 35 6.28 -23.40 10.44
CA GLY A 35 6.51 -24.79 10.82
C GLY A 35 7.71 -24.95 11.77
N ASN A 36 8.81 -24.27 11.46
CA ASN A 36 10.00 -24.23 12.33
C ASN A 36 9.69 -23.60 13.69
N ALA A 37 9.00 -22.45 13.70
CA ALA A 37 8.60 -21.78 14.94
C ALA A 37 7.66 -22.64 15.80
N LEU A 38 6.75 -23.40 15.19
CA LEU A 38 5.86 -24.32 15.89
C LEU A 38 6.64 -25.45 16.58
N SER A 39 7.60 -26.05 15.89
CA SER A 39 8.48 -27.07 16.46
C SER A 39 9.30 -26.53 17.64
N GLU A 40 9.91 -25.36 17.48
CA GLU A 40 10.70 -24.70 18.53
C GLU A 40 9.83 -24.30 19.74
N PHE A 41 8.63 -23.75 19.49
CA PHE A 41 7.71 -23.36 20.56
C PHE A 41 7.24 -24.57 21.38
N ARG A 42 6.96 -25.71 20.74
CA ARG A 42 6.60 -26.97 21.44
C ARG A 42 7.71 -27.46 22.34
N GLN A 43 8.97 -27.29 21.94
CA GLN A 43 10.13 -27.66 22.77
C GLN A 43 10.34 -26.69 23.93
N ALA A 44 9.99 -25.42 23.76
CA ALA A 44 10.16 -24.38 24.77
C ALA A 44 9.05 -24.37 25.83
N MET A 45 7.87 -24.90 25.52
CA MET A 45 6.69 -24.88 26.40
C MET A 45 6.42 -26.27 27.02
N PRO A 46 5.84 -26.32 28.24
CA PRO A 46 5.40 -27.60 28.80
C PRO A 46 4.28 -28.21 27.96
N GLU A 47 4.20 -29.55 27.88
CA GLU A 47 3.15 -30.26 27.12
C GLU A 47 1.73 -29.84 27.52
N GLU A 48 1.55 -29.52 28.81
CA GLU A 48 0.26 -29.11 29.41
C GLU A 48 -0.03 -27.60 29.25
N PHE A 49 0.76 -26.86 28.47
CA PHE A 49 0.65 -25.39 28.36
C PHE A 49 -0.79 -24.95 28.05
N TRP A 50 -1.46 -25.63 27.12
CA TRP A 50 -2.82 -25.35 26.68
C TRP A 50 -3.93 -26.03 27.51
N SER A 51 -3.58 -26.89 28.47
CA SER A 51 -4.55 -27.57 29.34
C SER A 51 -5.25 -26.64 30.35
N SER A 52 -4.79 -25.39 30.46
CA SER A 52 -5.44 -24.38 31.29
C SER A 52 -6.65 -23.76 30.56
N GLU A 53 -7.86 -23.96 31.11
CA GLU A 53 -9.10 -23.34 30.60
C GLU A 53 -8.97 -21.82 30.46
N VAL A 54 -8.37 -21.16 31.47
CA VAL A 54 -8.15 -19.71 31.47
C VAL A 54 -7.24 -19.29 30.32
N ARG A 55 -6.20 -20.07 30.03
CA ARG A 55 -5.29 -19.77 28.92
C ARG A 55 -5.96 -19.99 27.56
N LEU A 56 -6.69 -21.09 27.39
CA LEU A 56 -7.40 -21.37 26.14
C LEU A 56 -8.49 -20.32 25.87
N ALA A 57 -9.23 -19.93 26.90
CA ALA A 57 -10.18 -18.81 26.82
C ALA A 57 -9.47 -17.48 26.48
N SER A 58 -8.30 -17.22 27.06
CA SER A 58 -7.48 -16.04 26.72
C SER A 58 -7.03 -16.06 25.25
N LEU A 59 -6.61 -17.21 24.72
CA LEU A 59 -6.27 -17.34 23.30
C LEU A 59 -7.46 -17.00 22.42
N ILE A 60 -8.64 -17.59 22.68
CA ILE A 60 -9.88 -17.31 21.91
C ILE A 60 -10.22 -15.83 21.95
N GLN A 61 -10.13 -15.19 23.12
CA GLN A 61 -10.33 -13.75 23.25
C GLN A 61 -9.33 -12.96 22.39
N GLN A 62 -8.04 -13.29 22.45
CA GLN A 62 -7.04 -12.58 21.63
C GLN A 62 -7.27 -12.79 20.13
N LEU A 63 -7.60 -14.02 19.70
CA LEU A 63 -7.93 -14.32 18.30
C LEU A 63 -9.15 -13.54 17.83
N SER A 64 -10.18 -13.34 18.66
CA SER A 64 -11.32 -12.50 18.27
C SER A 64 -10.94 -11.05 17.99
N THR A 65 -9.90 -10.52 18.66
CA THR A 65 -9.43 -9.14 18.42
C THR A 65 -8.70 -8.98 17.09
N LEU A 66 -8.38 -10.07 16.38
CA LEU A 66 -7.76 -10.00 15.06
C LEU A 66 -8.69 -9.36 14.02
N GLU A 67 -10.01 -9.44 14.24
CA GLU A 67 -10.98 -8.73 13.42
C GLU A 67 -10.68 -7.23 13.40
N ASP A 68 -10.20 -6.65 14.51
CA ASP A 68 -9.84 -5.22 14.62
C ASP A 68 -8.60 -4.85 13.80
N ASP A 69 -7.79 -5.84 13.46
CA ASP A 69 -6.65 -5.72 12.59
C ASP A 69 -7.05 -6.02 11.13
N GLY A 70 -8.32 -6.25 10.83
CA GLY A 70 -8.77 -6.61 9.48
C GLY A 70 -8.37 -8.03 9.07
N LEU A 71 -8.13 -8.91 10.04
CA LEU A 71 -7.90 -10.34 9.82
C LEU A 71 -9.19 -11.08 10.17
N ASP A 72 -9.48 -12.20 9.51
CA ASP A 72 -10.65 -13.01 9.84
C ASP A 72 -10.29 -13.98 10.98
N PRO A 73 -10.91 -13.90 12.18
CA PRO A 73 -10.62 -14.84 13.26
C PRO A 73 -10.87 -16.32 12.89
N ALA A 74 -11.72 -16.59 11.89
CA ALA A 74 -11.97 -17.94 11.40
C ALA A 74 -10.71 -18.55 10.73
N ASP A 75 -9.86 -17.75 10.10
CA ASP A 75 -8.58 -18.19 9.51
C ASP A 75 -7.62 -18.77 10.57
N TYR A 76 -7.88 -18.50 11.86
CA TYR A 76 -7.09 -18.97 13.00
C TYR A 76 -7.85 -20.00 13.84
N TYR A 77 -8.78 -20.73 13.23
CA TYR A 77 -9.54 -21.83 13.85
C TYR A 77 -10.34 -21.41 15.09
N LEU A 78 -10.72 -20.14 15.22
CA LEU A 78 -11.46 -19.64 16.37
C LEU A 78 -12.74 -20.46 16.68
N PRO A 79 -13.58 -20.83 15.68
CA PRO A 79 -14.75 -21.68 15.95
C PRO A 79 -14.38 -23.03 16.56
N VAL A 80 -13.32 -23.69 16.04
CA VAL A 80 -12.85 -25.00 16.51
C VAL A 80 -12.26 -24.90 17.92
N LEU A 81 -11.48 -23.86 18.20
CA LEU A 81 -10.93 -23.62 19.55
C LEU A 81 -12.04 -23.37 20.57
N ALA A 82 -13.13 -22.69 20.18
CA ALA A 82 -14.30 -22.52 21.04
C ALA A 82 -15.00 -23.86 21.34
N ASP A 83 -15.06 -24.79 20.39
CA ASP A 83 -15.51 -26.16 20.61
C ASP A 83 -14.59 -26.94 21.56
N ILE A 84 -13.27 -26.82 21.39
CA ILE A 84 -12.28 -27.43 22.29
C ILE A 84 -12.46 -26.91 23.72
N LEU A 85 -12.67 -25.61 23.91
CA LEU A 85 -12.91 -25.03 25.24
C LEU A 85 -14.18 -25.61 25.89
N ARG A 86 -15.27 -25.75 25.12
CA ARG A 86 -16.52 -26.39 25.60
C ARG A 86 -16.30 -27.85 25.97
N PHE A 87 -15.57 -28.59 25.15
CA PHE A 87 -15.20 -29.98 25.40
C PHE A 87 -14.37 -30.11 26.68
N HIS A 88 -13.34 -29.27 26.85
CA HIS A 88 -12.52 -29.22 28.06
C HIS A 88 -13.36 -28.93 29.31
N GLY A 89 -14.27 -27.96 29.26
CA GLY A 89 -15.16 -27.68 30.40
C GLY A 89 -16.10 -28.84 30.76
N THR A 90 -16.38 -29.74 29.81
CA THR A 90 -17.24 -30.92 30.02
C THR A 90 -16.45 -32.13 30.51
N TRP A 91 -15.26 -32.38 29.93
CA TRP A 91 -14.50 -33.63 30.09
C TRP A 91 -13.16 -33.47 30.82
N GLY A 92 -12.71 -32.24 31.08
CA GLY A 92 -11.49 -31.92 31.82
C GLY A 92 -10.18 -32.24 31.09
N ALA A 93 -10.21 -32.37 29.76
CA ALA A 93 -9.05 -32.73 28.96
C ALA A 93 -8.94 -31.89 27.68
N VAL A 94 -7.70 -31.47 27.36
CA VAL A 94 -7.30 -30.96 26.05
C VAL A 94 -6.42 -32.04 25.42
N LEU A 95 -6.75 -32.48 24.21
CA LEU A 95 -6.00 -33.55 23.55
C LEU A 95 -4.67 -33.01 22.98
N PRO A 96 -3.65 -33.87 22.76
CA PRO A 96 -2.39 -33.42 22.16
C PRO A 96 -2.57 -32.68 20.82
N CYS A 97 -3.49 -33.13 19.97
CA CYS A 97 -3.77 -32.45 18.70
C CYS A 97 -4.52 -31.12 18.86
N ASP A 98 -5.30 -30.95 19.93
CA ASP A 98 -5.93 -29.67 20.27
C ASP A 98 -4.91 -28.65 20.75
N ALA A 99 -3.94 -29.10 21.55
CA ALA A 99 -2.80 -28.27 21.98
C ALA A 99 -1.92 -27.87 20.79
N ASP A 100 -1.79 -28.75 19.80
CA ASP A 100 -1.08 -28.46 18.55
C ASP A 100 -1.82 -27.41 17.70
N LEU A 101 -3.15 -27.53 17.57
CA LEU A 101 -3.98 -26.54 16.89
C LEU A 101 -3.92 -25.18 17.59
N ALA A 102 -4.01 -25.14 18.92
CA ALA A 102 -3.89 -23.91 19.69
C ALA A 102 -2.52 -23.24 19.49
N SER A 103 -1.44 -24.03 19.46
CA SER A 103 -0.09 -23.54 19.18
C SER A 103 0.04 -22.98 17.77
N TYR A 104 -0.51 -23.69 16.78
CA TYR A 104 -0.51 -23.24 15.39
C TYR A 104 -1.31 -21.94 15.22
N ALA A 105 -2.53 -21.87 15.75
CA ALA A 105 -3.37 -20.68 15.69
C ALA A 105 -2.70 -19.47 16.37
N TYR A 106 -2.10 -19.68 17.54
CA TYR A 106 -1.36 -18.64 18.26
C TYR A 106 -0.18 -18.10 17.44
N LEU A 107 0.69 -18.98 16.92
CA LEU A 107 1.85 -18.57 16.16
C LEU A 107 1.49 -17.95 14.81
N SER A 108 0.46 -18.45 14.14
CA SER A 108 -0.04 -17.90 12.88
C SER A 108 -0.57 -16.48 13.08
N ALA A 109 -1.37 -16.26 14.14
CA ALA A 109 -1.87 -14.94 14.49
C ALA A 109 -0.73 -13.95 14.78
N LEU A 110 0.26 -14.36 15.58
CA LEU A 110 1.43 -13.51 15.86
C LEU A 110 2.25 -13.23 14.60
N ALA A 111 2.42 -14.22 13.71
CA ALA A 111 3.14 -14.06 12.47
C ALA A 111 2.44 -13.07 11.53
N ASP A 112 1.12 -13.17 11.38
CA ASP A 112 0.34 -12.29 10.51
C ASP A 112 0.23 -10.88 11.07
N LEU A 113 0.09 -10.73 12.39
CA LEU A 113 0.18 -9.42 13.04
C LEU A 113 1.55 -8.77 12.82
N ARG A 114 2.63 -9.54 12.95
CA ARG A 114 4.01 -9.04 12.90
C ARG A 114 4.53 -8.76 11.50
N PHE A 115 4.20 -9.63 10.55
CA PHE A 115 4.81 -9.65 9.22
C PHE A 115 3.78 -9.52 8.08
N GLY A 116 2.50 -9.40 8.41
CA GLY A 116 1.40 -9.59 7.46
C GLY A 116 1.25 -11.04 7.02
N ARG A 117 0.13 -11.35 6.37
CA ARG A 117 -0.10 -12.63 5.70
C ARG A 117 0.91 -12.81 4.57
N GLN A 118 1.29 -14.05 4.29
CA GLN A 118 1.92 -14.37 3.01
C GLN A 118 0.83 -14.35 1.94
N ASN A 119 1.08 -13.69 0.81
CA ASN A 119 0.19 -13.72 -0.34
C ASN A 119 1.07 -13.98 -1.57
N ASP A 120 0.70 -14.98 -2.34
CA ASP A 120 1.41 -15.40 -3.54
C ASP A 120 1.06 -14.56 -4.78
N SER A 121 0.16 -13.58 -4.66
CA SER A 121 -0.18 -12.70 -5.78
C SER A 121 1.03 -11.86 -6.20
N GLU A 122 1.43 -11.96 -7.47
CA GLU A 122 2.50 -11.13 -8.05
C GLU A 122 2.20 -9.63 -7.91
N GLU A 123 0.93 -9.24 -7.95
CA GLU A 123 0.48 -7.84 -7.85
C GLU A 123 0.79 -7.20 -6.50
N GLU A 124 0.75 -7.95 -5.39
CA GLU A 124 1.11 -7.46 -4.05
C GLU A 124 2.55 -7.74 -3.63
N SER A 125 3.33 -8.34 -4.52
CA SER A 125 4.75 -8.59 -4.28
C SER A 125 5.53 -7.28 -4.23
N ILE A 126 6.43 -7.19 -3.25
CA ILE A 126 7.41 -6.13 -3.14
C ILE A 126 8.76 -6.76 -3.45
N TRP A 127 9.51 -6.19 -4.38
CA TRP A 127 10.86 -6.65 -4.66
C TRP A 127 11.85 -6.10 -3.63
N TYR A 128 12.76 -6.93 -3.14
CA TYR A 128 13.77 -6.53 -2.17
C TYR A 128 15.16 -6.69 -2.76
N SER A 129 15.99 -5.68 -2.54
CA SER A 129 17.40 -5.75 -2.88
C SER A 129 18.08 -6.91 -2.14
N PRO A 130 18.86 -7.76 -2.83
CA PRO A 130 19.68 -8.80 -2.19
C PRO A 130 20.64 -8.27 -1.12
N LEU A 131 20.89 -6.97 -1.09
CA LEU A 131 21.73 -6.29 -0.10
C LEU A 131 21.07 -6.17 1.28
N LEU A 132 19.76 -6.45 1.42
CA LEU A 132 18.99 -6.18 2.65
C LEU A 132 18.86 -7.38 3.61
N GLY A 133 19.44 -8.54 3.30
CA GLY A 133 19.38 -9.74 4.17
C GLY A 133 17.98 -10.36 4.30
N GLU A 134 17.87 -11.45 5.09
CA GLU A 134 16.60 -12.16 5.34
C GLU A 134 15.72 -11.44 6.37
N ARG A 135 14.40 -11.46 6.16
CA ARG A 135 13.44 -10.64 6.93
C ARG A 135 12.52 -11.38 7.89
N ARG A 136 12.02 -12.58 7.56
CA ARG A 136 11.22 -13.39 8.50
C ARG A 136 12.13 -14.35 9.24
N ARG A 137 12.41 -14.06 10.50
CA ARG A 137 13.24 -14.91 11.34
C ARG A 137 12.34 -15.69 12.30
N ALA A 138 12.26 -17.01 12.13
CA ALA A 138 11.55 -17.90 13.06
C ALA A 138 11.93 -17.63 14.54
N PRO A 139 13.19 -17.33 14.91
CA PRO A 139 13.55 -16.96 16.28
C PRO A 139 12.80 -15.75 16.84
N GLU A 140 12.47 -14.76 15.99
CA GLU A 140 11.71 -13.59 16.42
C GLU A 140 10.27 -13.96 16.76
N LEU A 141 9.65 -14.83 15.97
CA LEU A 141 8.31 -15.32 16.22
C LEU A 141 8.23 -16.16 17.51
N VAL A 142 9.21 -17.04 17.73
CA VAL A 142 9.31 -17.84 18.96
C VAL A 142 9.54 -16.95 20.19
N ALA A 143 10.39 -15.93 20.07
CA ALA A 143 10.63 -14.97 21.15
C ALA A 143 9.37 -14.18 21.50
N LEU A 144 8.61 -13.71 20.50
CA LEU A 144 7.30 -13.07 20.69
C LEU A 144 6.30 -14.02 21.36
N ALA A 145 6.19 -15.25 20.87
CA ALA A 145 5.26 -16.23 21.43
C ALA A 145 5.58 -16.56 22.89
N THR A 146 6.87 -16.69 23.21
CA THR A 146 7.36 -16.99 24.56
C THR A 146 7.19 -15.82 25.53
N SER A 147 7.26 -14.56 25.06
CA SER A 147 7.02 -13.38 25.91
C SER A 147 5.58 -13.36 26.48
N GLY A 148 4.64 -13.98 25.76
CA GLY A 148 3.24 -14.14 26.17
C GLY A 148 2.95 -15.31 27.12
N GLN A 149 3.96 -16.07 27.57
CA GLN A 149 3.74 -17.28 28.38
C GLN A 149 2.90 -17.03 29.65
N ALA A 150 3.06 -15.88 30.29
CA ALA A 150 2.24 -15.51 31.45
C ALA A 150 0.92 -14.82 31.07
N ASN A 151 0.92 -14.04 29.99
CA ASN A 151 -0.23 -13.31 29.49
C ASN A 151 -0.14 -13.15 27.96
N LEU A 152 -1.02 -13.84 27.23
CA LEU A 152 -1.01 -13.84 25.76
C LEU A 152 -1.24 -12.45 25.17
N SER A 153 -1.95 -11.55 25.86
CA SER A 153 -2.16 -10.19 25.37
C SER A 153 -0.85 -9.42 25.18
N VAL A 154 0.20 -9.76 25.94
CA VAL A 154 1.53 -9.14 25.79
C VAL A 154 2.11 -9.48 24.42
N ALA A 155 2.06 -10.75 24.01
CA ALA A 155 2.60 -11.17 22.72
C ALA A 155 1.80 -10.59 21.55
N PHE A 156 0.46 -10.60 21.61
CA PHE A 156 -0.38 -10.00 20.58
C PHE A 156 -0.13 -8.49 20.43
N ASN A 157 0.00 -7.77 21.55
CA ASN A 157 0.31 -6.33 21.52
C ASN A 157 1.71 -6.05 20.96
N GLN A 158 2.71 -6.88 21.27
CA GLN A 158 4.07 -6.74 20.73
C GLN A 158 4.16 -7.14 19.24
N ALA A 159 3.32 -8.06 18.79
CA ALA A 159 3.28 -8.47 17.39
C ALA A 159 2.70 -7.36 16.49
N ARG A 160 1.71 -6.61 16.96
CA ARG A 160 1.12 -5.49 16.20
C ARG A 160 2.17 -4.41 15.88
N PRO A 161 2.17 -3.84 14.67
CA PRO A 161 2.98 -2.67 14.36
C PRO A 161 2.68 -1.50 15.30
N HIS A 162 3.73 -0.80 15.73
CA HIS A 162 3.63 0.39 16.58
C HIS A 162 3.79 1.70 15.80
N THR A 163 3.74 1.63 14.47
CA THR A 163 3.85 2.83 13.62
C THR A 163 2.56 3.65 13.70
N ASP A 164 2.67 4.97 13.71
CA ASP A 164 1.51 5.89 13.73
C ASP A 164 0.52 5.60 12.60
N ARG A 165 1.04 5.26 11.41
CA ARG A 165 0.23 4.88 10.25
C ARG A 165 -0.67 3.68 10.54
N TYR A 166 -0.13 2.64 11.19
CA TYR A 166 -0.90 1.45 11.54
C TYR A 166 -1.89 1.71 12.67
N THR A 167 -1.44 2.34 13.75
CA THR A 167 -2.26 2.57 14.94
C THR A 167 -3.46 3.47 14.63
N ASN A 168 -3.26 4.55 13.86
CA ASN A 168 -4.33 5.44 13.43
C ASN A 168 -5.32 4.72 12.51
N LEU A 169 -4.82 3.98 11.50
CA LEU A 169 -5.70 3.28 10.56
C LEU A 169 -6.49 2.17 11.25
N ARG A 170 -5.88 1.45 12.20
CA ARG A 170 -6.54 0.42 12.99
C ARG A 170 -7.67 1.02 13.84
N HIS A 171 -7.42 2.16 14.49
CA HIS A 171 -8.47 2.88 15.20
C HIS A 171 -9.60 3.28 14.26
N ALA A 172 -9.29 3.90 13.13
CA ALA A 172 -10.30 4.33 12.18
C ALA A 172 -11.11 3.16 11.60
N TYR A 173 -10.46 2.02 11.35
CA TYR A 173 -11.10 0.78 10.91
C TYR A 173 -12.11 0.24 11.93
N LEU A 174 -11.75 0.21 13.22
CA LEU A 174 -12.65 -0.17 14.31
C LEU A 174 -13.94 0.66 14.29
N VAL A 175 -13.78 1.98 14.21
CA VAL A 175 -14.91 2.91 14.14
C VAL A 175 -15.72 2.72 12.86
N ALA A 176 -15.06 2.52 11.73
CA ALA A 176 -15.70 2.32 10.43
C ALA A 176 -16.56 1.04 10.42
N ARG A 177 -16.04 -0.08 10.95
CA ARG A 177 -16.77 -1.36 11.03
C ARG A 177 -18.07 -1.25 11.82
N GLU A 178 -18.08 -0.45 12.88
CA GLU A 178 -19.26 -0.27 13.73
C GLU A 178 -20.25 0.78 13.20
N ARG A 179 -19.76 1.83 12.54
CA ARG A 179 -20.56 3.03 12.21
C ARG A 179 -20.92 3.19 10.75
N LEU A 180 -20.22 2.52 9.83
CA LEU A 180 -20.55 2.61 8.41
C LEU A 180 -21.96 2.03 8.18
N PRO A 181 -22.83 2.72 7.43
CA PRO A 181 -24.12 2.17 7.07
C PRO A 181 -23.95 1.03 6.06
N GLU A 182 -24.99 0.22 5.89
CA GLU A 182 -25.00 -0.84 4.87
C GLU A 182 -24.87 -0.27 3.44
N HIS A 183 -25.46 0.90 3.19
CA HIS A 183 -25.48 1.54 1.88
C HIS A 183 -25.36 3.06 1.98
N TRP A 184 -24.74 3.69 0.98
CA TRP A 184 -24.82 5.13 0.76
C TRP A 184 -25.69 5.49 -0.45
N PRO A 185 -26.42 6.62 -0.41
CA PRO A 185 -27.16 7.10 -1.59
C PRO A 185 -26.23 7.33 -2.77
N ARG A 186 -26.52 6.76 -3.95
CA ARG A 186 -25.72 7.02 -5.15
C ARG A 186 -26.12 8.35 -5.79
N VAL A 187 -25.14 9.04 -6.40
CA VAL A 187 -25.37 10.22 -7.24
C VAL A 187 -25.37 9.79 -8.70
N ALA A 188 -26.41 10.14 -9.45
CA ALA A 188 -26.53 9.74 -10.85
C ALA A 188 -25.41 10.33 -11.73
N GLY A 189 -25.08 9.61 -12.79
CA GLY A 189 -24.17 10.07 -13.86
C GLY A 189 -24.66 11.34 -14.56
N GLY A 190 -23.74 12.06 -15.20
CA GLY A 190 -24.04 13.24 -16.01
C GLY A 190 -22.93 14.29 -15.97
N ASP A 191 -23.21 15.47 -16.53
CA ASP A 191 -22.29 16.60 -16.62
C ASP A 191 -21.79 17.09 -15.25
N THR A 192 -20.71 17.87 -15.23
CA THR A 192 -20.15 18.43 -14.00
C THR A 192 -21.16 19.31 -13.26
N LEU A 193 -21.33 19.07 -11.96
CA LEU A 193 -22.10 19.95 -11.08
C LEU A 193 -21.18 20.98 -10.43
N GLU A 194 -21.63 22.23 -10.35
CA GLU A 194 -20.89 23.33 -9.74
C GLU A 194 -21.83 24.38 -9.12
N GLU A 195 -21.25 25.31 -8.35
CA GLU A 195 -21.99 26.32 -7.59
C GLU A 195 -22.94 27.16 -8.47
N GLY A 196 -24.16 27.37 -7.98
CA GLY A 196 -25.22 28.11 -8.65
C GLY A 196 -26.09 27.28 -9.60
N GLN A 197 -25.69 26.05 -9.95
CA GLN A 197 -26.49 25.18 -10.80
C GLN A 197 -27.69 24.60 -10.05
N GLN A 198 -28.82 24.45 -10.77
CA GLN A 198 -29.99 23.71 -10.31
C GLN A 198 -30.09 22.38 -11.05
N SER A 199 -30.14 21.28 -10.32
CA SER A 199 -30.29 19.95 -10.90
C SER A 199 -30.90 18.97 -9.89
N PRO A 200 -31.78 18.04 -10.32
CA PRO A 200 -32.26 16.94 -9.47
C PRO A 200 -31.12 16.10 -8.86
N ARG A 201 -29.95 16.07 -9.52
CA ARG A 201 -28.75 15.38 -9.02
C ARG A 201 -28.17 16.04 -7.76
N VAL A 202 -28.43 17.32 -7.52
CA VAL A 202 -27.96 18.02 -6.32
C VAL A 202 -28.68 17.51 -5.07
N ALA A 203 -29.97 17.18 -5.16
CA ALA A 203 -30.69 16.58 -4.03
C ALA A 203 -30.07 15.22 -3.65
N MET A 204 -29.71 14.40 -4.64
CA MET A 204 -28.99 13.13 -4.42
C MET A 204 -27.61 13.36 -3.82
N LEU A 205 -26.89 14.40 -4.29
CA LEU A 205 -25.58 14.78 -3.77
C LEU A 205 -25.64 15.22 -2.31
N LYS A 206 -26.60 16.07 -1.94
CA LYS A 206 -26.82 16.51 -0.55
C LYS A 206 -27.08 15.31 0.36
N ALA A 207 -27.96 14.39 -0.05
CA ALA A 207 -28.22 13.17 0.69
C ALA A 207 -26.94 12.32 0.87
N ARG A 208 -26.13 12.17 -0.18
CA ARG A 208 -24.85 11.43 -0.12
C ARG A 208 -23.83 12.09 0.80
N LEU A 209 -23.68 13.41 0.76
CA LEU A 209 -22.75 14.16 1.62
C LEU A 209 -23.18 14.15 3.08
N SER A 210 -24.48 14.24 3.35
CA SER A 210 -25.01 14.13 4.72
C SER A 210 -24.86 12.74 5.30
N ALA A 211 -24.99 11.68 4.48
CA ALA A 211 -24.83 10.29 4.93
C ALA A 211 -23.42 9.95 5.46
N GLU A 212 -22.41 10.76 5.11
CA GLU A 212 -21.03 10.62 5.60
C GLU A 212 -20.58 11.82 6.44
N GLY A 213 -21.50 12.74 6.78
CA GLY A 213 -21.23 13.85 7.68
C GLY A 213 -20.49 15.05 7.07
N TYR A 214 -20.31 15.10 5.74
CA TYR A 214 -19.72 16.27 5.06
C TYR A 214 -20.66 17.47 5.01
N LEU A 215 -21.98 17.23 5.07
CA LEU A 215 -23.00 18.28 5.06
C LEU A 215 -23.93 18.11 6.26
N ALA A 216 -23.92 19.08 7.17
CA ALA A 216 -24.77 19.06 8.36
C ALA A 216 -26.26 19.17 7.98
N ALA A 217 -27.15 18.51 8.74
CA ALA A 217 -28.58 18.51 8.46
C ALA A 217 -29.18 19.93 8.33
N ALA A 218 -28.75 20.87 9.18
CA ALA A 218 -29.20 22.27 9.11
C ALA A 218 -28.76 23.01 7.83
N GLN A 219 -27.70 22.54 7.16
CA GLN A 219 -27.20 23.08 5.89
C GLN A 219 -27.80 22.34 4.67
N ALA A 220 -28.34 21.14 4.88
CA ALA A 220 -29.00 20.33 3.86
C ALA A 220 -30.47 20.75 3.61
N GLU A 221 -31.02 21.66 4.43
CA GLU A 221 -32.39 22.22 4.34
C GLU A 221 -32.42 23.67 3.76
N PRO A 222 -31.78 24.01 2.63
CA PRO A 222 -32.01 25.29 1.98
C PRO A 222 -33.39 25.30 1.30
N ALA A 223 -33.88 26.50 0.98
CA ALA A 223 -35.19 26.70 0.33
C ALA A 223 -35.36 25.96 -1.02
N ASP A 224 -34.26 25.54 -1.67
CA ASP A 224 -34.27 24.71 -2.88
C ASP A 224 -33.35 23.47 -2.73
N PRO A 225 -33.91 22.25 -2.69
CA PRO A 225 -33.12 21.01 -2.58
C PRO A 225 -32.27 20.73 -3.83
N ASN A 226 -32.57 21.35 -4.96
CA ASN A 226 -31.87 21.13 -6.23
C ASN A 226 -30.77 22.15 -6.50
N LEU A 227 -30.62 23.17 -5.67
CA LEU A 227 -29.60 24.20 -5.83
C LEU A 227 -28.25 23.75 -5.25
N PHE A 228 -27.20 23.83 -6.06
CA PHE A 228 -25.81 23.65 -5.63
C PHE A 228 -25.32 24.96 -5.00
N ASP A 229 -25.51 25.11 -3.70
CA ASP A 229 -25.15 26.31 -2.95
C ASP A 229 -23.70 26.25 -2.39
N HIS A 230 -23.27 27.34 -1.77
CA HIS A 230 -21.93 27.46 -1.18
C HIS A 230 -21.63 26.46 -0.05
N HIS A 231 -22.65 25.94 0.65
CA HIS A 231 -22.44 24.89 1.66
C HIS A 231 -22.12 23.56 0.99
N VAL A 232 -22.80 23.24 -0.12
CA VAL A 232 -22.44 22.09 -0.97
C VAL A 232 -21.03 22.24 -1.52
N THR A 233 -20.64 23.43 -2.02
CA THR A 233 -19.26 23.69 -2.48
C THR A 233 -18.24 23.41 -1.38
N ALA A 234 -18.50 23.87 -0.15
CA ALA A 234 -17.61 23.65 0.99
C ALA A 234 -17.50 22.15 1.37
N ALA A 235 -18.63 21.44 1.41
CA ALA A 235 -18.68 20.00 1.68
C ALA A 235 -17.93 19.19 0.60
N ILE A 236 -18.09 19.56 -0.67
CA ILE A 236 -17.33 18.92 -1.77
C ILE A 236 -15.83 19.19 -1.65
N ARG A 237 -15.41 20.40 -1.24
CA ARG A 237 -13.98 20.67 -1.04
C ARG A 237 -13.39 19.86 0.11
N ASP A 238 -14.15 19.64 1.18
CA ASP A 238 -13.72 18.75 2.26
C ASP A 238 -13.63 17.29 1.76
N PHE A 239 -14.66 16.81 1.07
CA PHE A 239 -14.64 15.50 0.41
C PHE A 239 -13.43 15.33 -0.52
N GLN A 240 -13.21 16.26 -1.43
CA GLN A 240 -12.09 16.21 -2.37
C GLN A 240 -10.74 16.16 -1.64
N ARG A 241 -10.58 16.91 -0.55
CA ARG A 241 -9.36 16.89 0.26
C ARG A 241 -9.14 15.52 0.91
N ARG A 242 -10.17 14.95 1.53
CA ARG A 242 -10.08 13.63 2.19
C ARG A 242 -9.92 12.49 1.20
N HIS A 243 -10.34 12.67 -0.05
CA HIS A 243 -10.22 11.68 -1.13
C HIS A 243 -9.05 11.92 -2.10
N TYR A 244 -8.14 12.84 -1.75
CA TYR A 244 -6.95 13.16 -2.52
C TYR A 244 -7.25 13.54 -3.99
N LEU A 245 -8.30 14.34 -4.18
CA LEU A 245 -8.78 14.86 -5.47
C LEU A 245 -8.42 16.36 -5.65
N ASP A 246 -8.60 16.87 -6.87
CA ASP A 246 -8.54 18.31 -7.13
C ASP A 246 -9.58 19.04 -6.27
N VAL A 247 -9.15 19.97 -5.42
CA VAL A 247 -10.02 20.68 -4.46
C VAL A 247 -10.62 21.93 -5.10
N ASP A 248 -11.45 21.75 -6.12
CA ASP A 248 -12.08 22.84 -6.87
C ASP A 248 -13.52 23.15 -6.40
N GLY A 249 -14.15 22.25 -5.63
CA GLY A 249 -15.54 22.34 -5.20
C GLY A 249 -16.57 21.90 -6.24
N ARG A 250 -16.13 21.28 -7.34
CA ARG A 250 -16.98 20.82 -8.45
C ARG A 250 -17.09 19.31 -8.45
N VAL A 251 -18.26 18.78 -8.83
CA VAL A 251 -18.46 17.32 -8.96
C VAL A 251 -18.24 16.91 -10.41
N GLY A 252 -16.97 16.79 -10.78
CA GLY A 252 -16.54 16.17 -12.03
C GLY A 252 -16.56 14.64 -11.97
N ALA A 253 -16.11 13.97 -13.04
CA ALA A 253 -16.16 12.52 -13.17
C ALA A 253 -15.44 11.78 -12.02
N GLN A 254 -14.24 12.22 -11.63
CA GLN A 254 -13.45 11.59 -10.56
C GLN A 254 -14.09 11.77 -9.17
N THR A 255 -14.61 12.96 -8.86
CA THR A 255 -15.34 13.21 -7.61
C THR A 255 -16.61 12.36 -7.57
N LEU A 256 -17.34 12.27 -8.68
CA LEU A 256 -18.54 11.45 -8.78
C LEU A 256 -18.25 9.95 -8.61
N GLU A 257 -17.16 9.46 -9.18
CA GLU A 257 -16.68 8.09 -9.00
C GLU A 257 -16.42 7.79 -7.52
N GLN A 258 -15.64 8.64 -6.85
CA GLN A 258 -15.31 8.47 -5.42
C GLN A 258 -16.53 8.60 -4.50
N LEU A 259 -17.48 9.49 -4.81
CA LEU A 259 -18.75 9.62 -4.08
C LEU A 259 -19.59 8.33 -4.18
N ASN A 260 -19.47 7.58 -5.28
CA ASN A 260 -20.28 6.41 -5.54
C ASN A 260 -19.67 5.08 -5.06
N VAL A 261 -18.43 5.08 -4.56
CA VAL A 261 -17.84 3.93 -3.84
C VAL A 261 -18.65 3.65 -2.58
N GLN A 262 -19.09 2.40 -2.38
CA GLN A 262 -19.97 2.02 -1.27
C GLN A 262 -19.23 1.76 0.04
N PRO A 263 -19.93 1.77 1.19
CA PRO A 263 -19.32 1.52 2.50
C PRO A 263 -18.53 0.20 2.58
N ALA A 264 -19.07 -0.90 2.04
CA ALA A 264 -18.38 -2.19 2.03
C ALA A 264 -17.05 -2.14 1.25
N GLU A 265 -17.04 -1.45 0.10
CA GLU A 265 -15.83 -1.24 -0.70
C GLU A 265 -14.80 -0.37 0.07
N ARG A 266 -15.25 0.65 0.80
CA ARG A 266 -14.37 1.47 1.65
C ARG A 266 -13.80 0.69 2.83
N LEU A 267 -14.61 -0.18 3.45
CA LEU A 267 -14.16 -1.01 4.56
C LEU A 267 -13.07 -1.99 4.10
N GLU A 268 -13.25 -2.60 2.93
CA GLU A 268 -12.22 -3.48 2.36
C GLU A 268 -10.98 -2.69 1.90
N GLN A 269 -11.15 -1.47 1.37
CA GLN A 269 -10.02 -0.59 1.10
C GLN A 269 -9.18 -0.33 2.37
N ILE A 270 -9.83 -0.06 3.51
CA ILE A 270 -9.12 0.13 4.80
C ILE A 270 -8.43 -1.17 5.23
N ARG A 271 -9.13 -2.31 5.20
CA ARG A 271 -8.61 -3.63 5.58
C ARG A 271 -7.39 -4.03 4.75
N THR A 272 -7.45 -3.82 3.44
CA THR A 272 -6.33 -4.02 2.52
C THR A 272 -5.11 -3.18 2.91
N ASN A 273 -5.31 -1.92 3.29
CA ASN A 273 -4.20 -1.06 3.70
C ASN A 273 -3.65 -1.41 5.09
N LEU A 274 -4.46 -1.92 6.02
CA LEU A 274 -3.96 -2.49 7.28
C LEU A 274 -3.00 -3.66 7.03
N GLU A 275 -3.33 -4.52 6.07
CA GLU A 275 -2.46 -5.63 5.67
C GLU A 275 -1.14 -5.14 5.06
N ARG A 276 -1.20 -4.17 4.14
CA ARG A 276 0.02 -3.55 3.56
C ARG A 276 0.90 -2.92 4.63
N LEU A 277 0.31 -2.27 5.63
CA LEU A 277 1.05 -1.67 6.74
C LEU A 277 1.72 -2.71 7.63
N ARG A 278 1.07 -3.83 7.95
CA ARG A 278 1.71 -4.94 8.70
C ARG A 278 2.91 -5.51 7.96
N ARG A 279 2.76 -5.76 6.66
CA ARG A 279 3.85 -6.30 5.81
C ARG A 279 5.08 -5.43 5.79
N LEU A 280 4.88 -4.11 5.81
CA LEU A 280 5.93 -3.12 5.64
C LEU A 280 6.43 -2.53 6.96
N ALA A 281 5.82 -2.85 8.10
CA ALA A 281 6.13 -2.22 9.38
C ALA A 281 7.62 -2.34 9.75
N ALA A 282 8.22 -3.52 9.55
CA ALA A 282 9.63 -3.75 9.82
C ALA A 282 10.57 -3.08 8.80
N ASP A 283 10.07 -2.75 7.60
CA ASP A 283 10.83 -2.08 6.53
C ASP A 283 10.75 -0.55 6.63
N MET A 284 9.99 -0.01 7.59
CA MET A 284 9.90 1.43 7.87
C MET A 284 10.93 1.84 8.92
N GLU A 285 12.22 1.86 8.56
CA GLU A 285 13.26 2.23 9.51
C GLU A 285 13.26 3.73 9.82
N ASP A 286 13.87 4.12 10.95
CA ASP A 286 13.99 5.51 11.38
C ASP A 286 14.70 6.43 10.37
N THR A 287 15.49 5.87 9.45
CA THR A 287 16.16 6.62 8.38
C THR A 287 15.87 5.95 7.05
N LEU A 288 15.03 6.61 6.24
CA LEU A 288 14.34 5.98 5.12
C LEU A 288 13.83 7.08 4.17
N LEU A 289 14.00 6.89 2.87
CA LEU A 289 13.22 7.60 1.86
C LEU A 289 11.99 6.76 1.49
N LEU A 290 10.83 7.22 1.90
CA LEU A 290 9.55 6.60 1.56
C LEU A 290 8.95 7.26 0.32
N VAL A 291 8.48 6.45 -0.61
CA VAL A 291 7.71 6.86 -1.78
C VAL A 291 6.33 6.21 -1.67
N ASP A 292 5.32 7.02 -1.37
CA ASP A 292 3.92 6.64 -1.45
C ASP A 292 3.47 6.82 -2.91
N ILE A 293 3.38 5.69 -3.61
CA ILE A 293 3.07 5.66 -5.04
C ILE A 293 1.64 6.15 -5.29
N ALA A 294 0.67 5.73 -4.48
CA ALA A 294 -0.73 6.10 -4.66
C ALA A 294 -0.97 7.59 -4.36
N ALA A 295 -0.24 8.17 -3.40
CA ALA A 295 -0.24 9.62 -3.19
C ALA A 295 0.59 10.40 -4.22
N ALA A 296 1.47 9.72 -4.96
CA ALA A 296 2.58 10.34 -5.66
C ALA A 296 3.29 11.38 -4.75
N LYS A 297 3.74 10.92 -3.58
CA LYS A 297 4.39 11.72 -2.53
C LYS A 297 5.66 11.02 -2.05
N LEU A 298 6.66 11.81 -1.65
CA LEU A 298 7.89 11.31 -1.03
C LEU A 298 8.06 11.93 0.36
N GLU A 299 8.59 11.14 1.29
CA GLU A 299 8.93 11.54 2.66
C GLU A 299 10.29 10.96 3.02
N PHE A 300 11.24 11.82 3.40
CA PHE A 300 12.54 11.41 3.90
C PHE A 300 12.55 11.55 5.43
N TYR A 301 12.67 10.42 6.11
CA TYR A 301 12.82 10.33 7.55
C TYR A 301 14.29 10.21 7.93
N ARG A 302 14.67 10.85 9.04
CA ARG A 302 16.02 10.77 9.62
C ARG A 302 15.89 10.71 11.14
N LYS A 303 16.35 9.59 11.73
CA LYS A 303 16.23 9.31 13.18
C LYS A 303 14.78 9.41 13.67
N GLY A 304 13.82 8.94 12.87
CA GLY A 304 12.39 8.95 13.17
C GLY A 304 11.68 10.28 12.87
N GLU A 305 12.42 11.34 12.54
CA GLU A 305 11.85 12.67 12.25
C GLU A 305 11.71 12.91 10.75
N LEU A 306 10.62 13.56 10.32
CA LEU A 306 10.43 13.97 8.93
C LEU A 306 11.42 15.10 8.58
N ALA A 307 12.48 14.76 7.84
CA ALA A 307 13.53 15.69 7.45
C ALA A 307 13.20 16.43 6.14
N TRP A 308 12.46 15.80 5.23
CA TRP A 308 12.01 16.41 3.97
C TRP A 308 10.74 15.71 3.44
N SER A 309 9.89 16.45 2.73
CA SER A 309 8.73 15.89 2.02
C SER A 309 8.52 16.65 0.71
N GLY A 310 8.00 15.95 -0.31
CA GLY A 310 7.71 16.57 -1.60
C GLY A 310 6.76 15.77 -2.48
N ARG A 311 6.33 16.37 -3.59
CA ARG A 311 5.46 15.72 -4.59
C ARG A 311 6.27 14.89 -5.58
N ALA A 312 5.64 13.82 -6.06
CA ALA A 312 6.17 12.93 -7.08
C ALA A 312 5.33 12.96 -8.36
N GLN A 313 5.90 12.52 -9.48
CA GLN A 313 5.14 11.94 -10.59
C GLN A 313 5.57 10.48 -10.75
N VAL A 314 4.61 9.57 -10.72
CA VAL A 314 4.83 8.11 -10.74
C VAL A 314 4.32 7.50 -12.04
N GLY A 315 4.51 6.20 -12.21
CA GLY A 315 4.10 5.44 -13.38
C GLY A 315 2.62 5.60 -13.71
N GLN A 316 2.29 5.62 -15.00
CA GLN A 316 0.88 5.49 -15.41
C GLN A 316 0.39 4.04 -15.22
N PRO A 317 -0.93 3.77 -15.20
CA PRO A 317 -1.48 2.43 -14.94
C PRO A 317 -0.91 1.29 -15.81
N LEU A 318 -0.57 1.57 -17.08
CA LEU A 318 0.01 0.58 -18.00
C LEU A 318 1.56 0.47 -17.93
N ARG A 319 2.20 1.30 -17.10
CA ARG A 319 3.65 1.36 -16.87
C ARG A 319 3.91 1.73 -15.40
N GLN A 320 3.40 0.88 -14.51
CA GLN A 320 3.34 1.15 -13.08
C GLN A 320 4.75 1.34 -12.49
N THR A 321 4.85 2.19 -11.48
CA THR A 321 6.03 2.23 -10.61
C THR A 321 6.05 0.95 -9.76
N PRO A 322 7.13 0.16 -9.79
CA PRO A 322 7.21 -1.09 -9.05
C PRO A 322 7.28 -0.84 -7.54
N LYS A 323 6.63 -1.71 -6.77
CA LYS A 323 6.78 -1.77 -5.32
C LYS A 323 8.11 -2.43 -4.98
N LEU A 324 8.97 -1.73 -4.25
CA LEU A 324 10.28 -2.25 -3.91
C LEU A 324 10.89 -1.65 -2.65
N LYS A 325 11.87 -2.35 -2.09
CA LYS A 325 12.81 -1.84 -1.09
C LYS A 325 14.23 -2.00 -1.58
N SER A 326 15.01 -0.92 -1.52
CA SER A 326 16.42 -0.92 -1.94
C SER A 326 17.25 0.06 -1.11
N LEU A 327 18.49 0.27 -1.54
CA LEU A 327 19.47 1.17 -0.95
C LEU A 327 19.90 2.21 -2.00
N ILE A 328 19.69 3.49 -1.67
CA ILE A 328 20.25 4.62 -2.40
C ILE A 328 21.74 4.66 -2.14
N THR A 329 22.54 4.67 -3.22
CA THR A 329 24.00 4.56 -3.15
C THR A 329 24.73 5.79 -3.63
N HIS A 330 24.17 6.50 -4.61
CA HIS A 330 24.77 7.68 -5.21
C HIS A 330 23.72 8.55 -5.86
N ILE A 331 24.11 9.79 -6.17
CA ILE A 331 23.41 10.62 -7.13
C ILE A 331 24.23 10.75 -8.41
N THR A 332 23.57 10.79 -9.56
CA THR A 332 24.19 11.20 -10.83
C THR A 332 23.85 12.67 -11.06
N VAL A 333 24.87 13.53 -11.08
CA VAL A 333 24.74 14.97 -11.39
C VAL A 333 24.83 15.16 -12.90
N ASN A 334 24.04 16.08 -13.45
CA ASN A 334 23.93 16.39 -14.88
C ASN A 334 23.84 15.13 -15.75
N PRO A 335 22.86 14.25 -15.51
CA PRO A 335 22.79 12.95 -16.15
C PRO A 335 22.64 13.05 -17.68
N SER A 336 23.36 12.20 -18.41
CA SER A 336 22.88 11.81 -19.75
C SER A 336 21.74 10.79 -19.60
N TRP A 337 20.80 10.80 -20.56
CA TRP A 337 19.69 9.85 -20.57
C TRP A 337 19.77 8.93 -21.78
N THR A 338 20.16 7.67 -21.56
CA THR A 338 20.01 6.63 -22.58
C THR A 338 18.55 6.16 -22.56
N ILE A 339 17.85 6.38 -23.68
CA ILE A 339 16.40 6.18 -23.77
C ILE A 339 16.12 4.66 -23.81
N PRO A 340 15.36 4.11 -22.85
CA PRO A 340 14.98 2.70 -22.87
C PRO A 340 14.22 2.34 -24.14
N THR A 341 14.43 1.12 -24.66
CA THR A 341 13.82 0.65 -25.91
C THR A 341 12.29 0.80 -25.92
N SER A 342 11.64 0.50 -24.79
CA SER A 342 10.19 0.64 -24.65
C SER A 342 9.72 2.09 -24.84
N ILE A 343 10.42 3.06 -24.25
CA ILE A 343 10.14 4.50 -24.38
C ILE A 343 10.50 4.98 -25.79
N PHE A 344 11.60 4.49 -26.36
CA PHE A 344 11.97 4.80 -27.74
C PHE A 344 10.85 4.40 -28.70
N VAL A 345 10.38 3.15 -28.64
CA VAL A 345 9.36 2.63 -29.56
C VAL A 345 8.00 3.28 -29.33
N ARG A 346 7.55 3.42 -28.08
CA ARG A 346 6.19 3.89 -27.76
C ARG A 346 6.04 5.41 -27.82
N ASP A 347 7.06 6.16 -27.41
CA ASP A 347 6.93 7.61 -27.19
C ASP A 347 7.77 8.44 -28.17
N GLN A 348 9.03 8.06 -28.40
CA GLN A 348 9.96 8.87 -29.21
C GLN A 348 9.82 8.62 -30.70
N LEU A 349 9.74 7.36 -31.14
CA LEU A 349 9.67 6.98 -32.54
C LEU A 349 8.50 7.63 -33.29
N PRO A 350 7.27 7.72 -32.74
CA PRO A 350 6.18 8.46 -33.38
C PRO A 350 6.50 9.95 -33.59
N ARG A 351 7.23 10.58 -32.66
CA ARG A 351 7.63 12.00 -32.77
C ARG A 351 8.73 12.19 -33.80
N ILE A 352 9.73 11.31 -33.79
CA ILE A 352 10.85 11.33 -34.74
C ILE A 352 10.33 11.11 -36.17
N ARG A 353 9.41 10.17 -36.39
CA ARG A 353 8.78 9.94 -37.70
C ARG A 353 8.04 11.16 -38.24
N ARG A 354 7.36 11.92 -37.36
CA ARG A 354 6.66 13.15 -37.74
C ARG A 354 7.63 14.29 -38.04
N ASN A 355 8.71 14.39 -37.27
CA ASN A 355 9.73 15.42 -37.43
C ASN A 355 11.10 14.93 -36.92
N PRO A 356 12.03 14.52 -37.80
CA PRO A 356 13.37 14.10 -37.39
C PRO A 356 14.19 15.19 -36.69
N HIS A 357 13.91 16.49 -36.95
CA HIS A 357 14.60 17.60 -36.27
C HIS A 357 14.30 17.65 -34.77
N TYR A 358 13.30 16.89 -34.30
CA TYR A 358 13.03 16.68 -32.89
C TYR A 358 14.28 16.20 -32.11
N LEU A 359 15.13 15.39 -32.73
CA LEU A 359 16.34 14.87 -32.09
C LEU A 359 17.30 16.01 -31.71
N GLU A 360 17.61 16.89 -32.66
CA GLU A 360 18.46 18.06 -32.45
C GLU A 360 17.82 19.04 -31.44
N GLN A 361 16.52 19.32 -31.58
CA GLN A 361 15.78 20.19 -30.65
C GLN A 361 15.81 19.71 -29.20
N ARG A 362 15.99 18.40 -28.99
CA ARG A 362 16.05 17.77 -27.67
C ARG A 362 17.46 17.35 -27.26
N ASN A 363 18.48 17.66 -28.05
CA ASN A 363 19.87 17.25 -27.82
C ASN A 363 20.01 15.71 -27.67
N ILE A 364 19.33 14.98 -28.55
CA ILE A 364 19.32 13.51 -28.61
C ILE A 364 20.25 13.06 -29.73
N HIS A 365 21.27 12.32 -29.37
CA HIS A 365 22.25 11.72 -30.26
C HIS A 365 21.90 10.26 -30.53
N ILE A 366 22.30 9.77 -31.70
CA ILE A 366 22.06 8.39 -32.15
C ILE A 366 23.41 7.67 -32.16
N TYR A 367 23.49 6.50 -31.56
CA TYR A 367 24.68 5.66 -31.59
C TYR A 367 24.32 4.27 -32.11
N ASN A 368 25.23 3.60 -32.81
CA ASN A 368 25.14 2.15 -33.01
C ASN A 368 25.65 1.40 -31.75
N TYR A 369 25.52 0.07 -31.74
CA TYR A 369 26.01 -0.75 -30.62
C TYR A 369 27.54 -0.82 -30.52
N GLN A 370 28.27 -0.38 -31.55
CA GLN A 370 29.72 -0.20 -31.53
C GLN A 370 30.14 1.13 -30.90
N GLY A 371 29.18 2.02 -30.61
CA GLY A 371 29.41 3.33 -30.00
C GLY A 371 29.69 4.46 -30.98
N GLU A 372 29.56 4.21 -32.29
CA GLU A 372 29.72 5.22 -33.32
C GLU A 372 28.45 6.07 -33.43
N GLU A 373 28.62 7.40 -33.53
CA GLU A 373 27.51 8.33 -33.69
C GLU A 373 26.98 8.31 -35.12
N LEU A 374 25.66 8.27 -35.28
CA LEU A 374 24.96 8.23 -36.55
C LEU A 374 24.16 9.52 -36.76
N SER A 375 24.05 9.98 -38.00
CA SER A 375 23.11 11.03 -38.39
C SER A 375 21.69 10.48 -38.51
N ALA A 376 20.69 11.35 -38.36
CA ALA A 376 19.28 10.97 -38.51
C ALA A 376 18.93 10.45 -39.92
N SER A 377 19.69 10.84 -40.95
CA SER A 377 19.54 10.37 -42.34
C SER A 377 20.03 8.94 -42.56
N GLU A 378 20.92 8.43 -41.69
CA GLU A 378 21.45 7.07 -41.79
C GLU A 378 20.50 6.02 -41.18
N VAL A 379 19.46 6.46 -40.48
CA VAL A 379 18.51 5.58 -39.79
C VAL A 379 17.22 5.40 -40.58
N ASN A 380 16.84 4.14 -40.82
CA ASN A 380 15.50 3.82 -41.31
C ASN A 380 14.47 3.92 -40.19
N TRP A 381 13.83 5.08 -40.03
CA TRP A 381 12.82 5.31 -38.98
C TRP A 381 11.55 4.47 -39.14
N ASN A 382 11.29 3.84 -40.28
CA ASN A 382 10.17 2.89 -40.42
C ASN A 382 10.46 1.54 -39.78
N ASN A 383 11.74 1.16 -39.68
CA ASN A 383 12.19 -0.05 -39.03
C ASN A 383 13.57 0.15 -38.37
N PRO A 384 13.65 0.95 -37.29
CA PRO A 384 14.92 1.27 -36.66
C PRO A 384 15.45 0.04 -35.91
N SER A 385 16.71 -0.32 -36.16
CA SER A 385 17.38 -1.46 -35.53
C SER A 385 18.84 -1.14 -35.29
N GLY A 386 19.45 -1.73 -34.26
CA GLY A 386 20.89 -1.59 -34.04
C GLY A 386 21.33 -0.25 -33.45
N ILE A 387 20.39 0.54 -32.92
CA ILE A 387 20.65 1.91 -32.46
C ILE A 387 20.31 2.11 -30.98
N LEU A 388 20.98 3.11 -30.39
CA LEU A 388 20.73 3.66 -29.06
C LEU A 388 20.50 5.16 -29.20
N LEU A 389 19.48 5.68 -28.52
CA LEU A 389 19.28 7.12 -28.40
C LEU A 389 19.78 7.58 -27.03
N ARG A 390 20.61 8.63 -27.03
CA ARG A 390 21.10 9.24 -25.80
C ARG A 390 20.86 10.74 -25.82
N GLN A 391 20.08 11.22 -24.86
CA GLN A 391 19.96 12.64 -24.59
C GLN A 391 21.16 13.12 -23.79
N ALA A 392 21.86 14.13 -24.28
CA ALA A 392 22.98 14.74 -23.55
C ALA A 392 22.48 15.58 -22.36
N PRO A 393 23.35 15.85 -21.36
CA PRO A 393 23.03 16.73 -20.24
C PRO A 393 22.58 18.12 -20.71
N GLY A 394 21.70 18.76 -19.93
CA GLY A 394 21.23 20.12 -20.20
C GLY A 394 19.84 20.42 -19.61
N PRO A 395 19.38 21.67 -19.69
CA PRO A 395 18.14 22.12 -19.03
C PRO A 395 16.86 21.43 -19.53
N ASN A 396 16.89 20.86 -20.74
CA ASN A 396 15.78 20.14 -21.34
C ASN A 396 15.93 18.60 -21.24
N ASN A 397 16.93 18.12 -20.49
CA ASN A 397 17.13 16.69 -20.29
C ASN A 397 15.94 16.09 -19.53
N ALA A 398 15.40 14.95 -19.99
CA ALA A 398 14.23 14.33 -19.37
C ALA A 398 14.46 13.89 -17.90
N LEU A 399 15.72 13.70 -17.51
CA LEU A 399 16.15 13.37 -16.15
C LEU A 399 16.51 14.59 -15.29
N GLY A 400 16.38 15.80 -15.83
CA GLY A 400 16.75 17.05 -15.15
C GLY A 400 18.23 17.10 -14.78
N GLU A 401 18.54 17.75 -13.66
CA GLU A 401 19.93 17.97 -13.20
C GLU A 401 20.46 16.86 -12.29
N VAL A 402 19.59 16.05 -11.68
CA VAL A 402 20.00 15.03 -10.69
C VAL A 402 19.16 13.75 -10.81
N VAL A 403 19.83 12.59 -10.72
CA VAL A 403 19.21 11.27 -10.54
C VAL A 403 19.68 10.65 -9.23
N ILE A 404 18.75 10.23 -8.38
CA ILE A 404 19.01 9.47 -7.16
C ILE A 404 18.94 7.98 -7.50
N ARG A 405 20.06 7.28 -7.29
CA ARG A 405 20.30 5.93 -7.81
C ARG A 405 20.28 4.87 -6.70
N PHE A 406 19.53 3.80 -6.95
CA PHE A 406 19.44 2.62 -6.10
C PHE A 406 19.38 1.35 -6.96
N SER A 407 19.85 0.23 -6.43
CA SER A 407 19.90 -1.04 -7.17
C SER A 407 18.51 -1.63 -7.35
N ASN A 408 18.15 -1.99 -8.58
CA ASN A 408 16.90 -2.71 -8.88
C ASN A 408 16.93 -3.32 -10.30
N PRO A 409 16.14 -4.37 -10.58
CA PRO A 409 16.08 -5.01 -11.89
C PRO A 409 15.15 -4.29 -12.87
N PHE A 410 14.41 -3.27 -12.43
CA PHE A 410 13.35 -2.62 -13.22
C PHE A 410 13.84 -1.37 -13.98
N ALA A 411 15.12 -1.02 -13.84
CA ALA A 411 15.70 0.21 -14.37
C ALA A 411 14.97 1.49 -13.91
N VAL A 412 14.37 1.46 -12.72
CA VAL A 412 13.71 2.63 -12.11
C VAL A 412 14.67 3.42 -11.24
N TYR A 413 14.44 4.72 -11.15
CA TYR A 413 15.20 5.64 -10.31
C TYR A 413 14.34 6.85 -9.95
N LEU A 414 14.79 7.62 -8.95
CA LEU A 414 14.21 8.91 -8.60
C LEU A 414 14.99 9.99 -9.34
N HIS A 415 14.33 10.95 -9.96
CA HIS A 415 15.05 11.96 -10.74
C HIS A 415 14.32 13.30 -10.82
N ASP A 416 15.08 14.34 -11.17
CA ASP A 416 14.59 15.67 -11.49
C ASP A 416 13.83 15.67 -12.84
N THR A 417 13.12 16.75 -13.17
CA THR A 417 12.43 16.86 -14.44
C THR A 417 12.22 18.32 -14.89
N PRO A 418 12.34 18.61 -16.21
CA PRO A 418 11.96 19.92 -16.74
C PRO A 418 10.43 20.14 -16.72
N SER A 419 9.63 19.11 -16.43
CA SER A 419 8.16 19.17 -16.44
C SER A 419 7.58 19.54 -15.07
N ALA A 420 8.07 20.62 -14.45
CA ALA A 420 7.68 21.05 -13.10
C ALA A 420 6.17 21.36 -12.97
N GLY A 421 5.54 21.88 -14.03
CA GLY A 421 4.11 22.22 -14.00
C GLY A 421 3.18 21.04 -13.70
N LEU A 422 3.59 19.80 -13.99
CA LEU A 422 2.79 18.60 -13.74
C LEU A 422 2.67 18.26 -12.24
N PHE A 423 3.56 18.76 -11.38
CA PHE A 423 3.42 18.54 -9.93
C PHE A 423 2.22 19.28 -9.34
N ASN A 424 1.72 20.32 -10.02
CA ASN A 424 0.51 21.05 -9.61
C ASN A 424 -0.80 20.37 -9.99
N THR A 425 -0.76 19.21 -10.63
CA THR A 425 -1.94 18.40 -10.92
C THR A 425 -2.18 17.42 -9.76
N THR A 426 -3.44 17.04 -9.53
CA THR A 426 -3.75 16.00 -8.55
C THR A 426 -3.42 14.60 -9.08
N ASN A 427 -3.75 14.30 -10.34
CA ASN A 427 -3.41 13.02 -10.98
C ASN A 427 -1.97 13.02 -11.52
N ARG A 428 -0.99 12.60 -10.71
CA ARG A 428 0.45 12.64 -11.07
C ARG A 428 1.01 11.32 -11.63
N PHE A 429 0.16 10.51 -12.26
CA PHE A 429 0.51 9.21 -12.85
C PHE A 429 0.93 9.37 -14.34
N TYR A 430 2.06 10.03 -14.59
CA TYR A 430 2.52 10.40 -15.94
C TYR A 430 3.77 9.67 -16.45
N SER A 431 4.46 8.96 -15.58
CA SER A 431 5.78 8.40 -15.88
C SER A 431 5.69 7.02 -16.55
N SER A 432 6.84 6.50 -16.95
CA SER A 432 7.00 5.13 -17.48
C SER A 432 7.55 4.16 -16.44
N GLY A 433 7.33 4.42 -15.15
CA GLY A 433 7.77 3.58 -14.02
C GLY A 433 8.73 4.28 -13.07
N CYS A 434 9.64 5.13 -13.57
CA CYS A 434 10.51 5.96 -12.73
C CYS A 434 9.73 7.00 -11.92
N VAL A 435 10.36 7.57 -10.89
CA VAL A 435 9.73 8.57 -10.02
C VAL A 435 10.36 9.93 -10.28
N ARG A 436 9.58 10.90 -10.78
CA ARG A 436 10.04 12.29 -10.88
C ARG A 436 9.79 12.99 -9.57
N VAL A 437 10.72 13.81 -9.11
CA VAL A 437 10.66 14.48 -7.81
C VAL A 437 10.62 16.00 -8.03
N GLU A 438 9.65 16.68 -7.42
CA GLU A 438 9.42 18.13 -7.63
C GLU A 438 10.61 19.00 -7.27
N ASP A 439 11.33 18.62 -6.22
CA ASP A 439 12.53 19.30 -5.75
C ASP A 439 13.62 18.26 -5.47
N ALA A 440 14.03 17.57 -6.55
CA ALA A 440 15.01 16.50 -6.49
C ALA A 440 16.36 16.95 -5.91
N LEU A 441 16.73 18.22 -6.13
CA LEU A 441 17.98 18.78 -5.63
C LEU A 441 17.94 18.98 -4.12
N THR A 442 16.85 19.52 -3.55
CA THR A 442 16.73 19.65 -2.09
C THR A 442 16.64 18.28 -1.42
N LEU A 443 15.95 17.30 -2.03
CA LEU A 443 16.00 15.92 -1.56
C LEU A 443 17.44 15.37 -1.59
N ALA A 444 18.16 15.56 -2.70
CA ALA A 444 19.56 15.16 -2.78
C ALA A 444 20.39 15.83 -1.67
N HIS A 445 20.22 17.13 -1.44
CA HIS A 445 20.88 17.83 -0.34
C HIS A 445 20.58 17.19 1.01
N ALA A 446 19.30 16.91 1.32
CA ALA A 446 18.89 16.28 2.58
C ALA A 446 19.53 14.90 2.80
N LEU A 447 19.74 14.13 1.73
CA LEU A 447 20.45 12.83 1.79
C LEU A 447 21.94 13.00 2.14
N PHE A 448 22.57 14.10 1.73
CA PHE A 448 23.99 14.39 2.00
C PHE A 448 24.23 15.19 3.29
N GLU A 449 23.27 16.02 3.71
CA GLU A 449 23.41 17.05 4.75
C GLU A 449 24.03 16.51 6.05
N ALA A 450 23.58 15.35 6.51
CA ALA A 450 24.05 14.76 7.75
C ALA A 450 25.30 13.87 7.60
N SER A 451 25.68 13.51 6.37
CA SER A 451 26.67 12.46 6.10
C SER A 451 27.99 12.99 5.51
N SER A 452 27.97 14.02 4.65
CA SER A 452 29.19 14.64 4.12
C SER A 452 28.93 16.00 3.42
N PRO A 453 29.23 17.13 4.09
CA PRO A 453 29.22 18.46 3.46
C PRO A 453 30.20 18.58 2.29
N GLN A 454 31.31 17.82 2.33
CA GLN A 454 32.29 17.79 1.25
C GLN A 454 31.71 17.17 -0.03
N ALA A 455 30.99 16.04 0.08
CA ALA A 455 30.36 15.40 -1.05
C ALA A 455 29.25 16.29 -1.64
N TRP A 456 28.49 17.00 -0.81
CA TRP A 456 27.53 17.98 -1.32
C TRP A 456 28.21 19.12 -2.10
N ARG A 457 29.34 19.65 -1.62
CA ARG A 457 30.09 20.69 -2.34
C ARG A 457 30.60 20.19 -3.70
N GLU A 458 30.95 18.91 -3.81
CA GLU A 458 31.29 18.28 -5.09
C GLU A 458 30.09 18.30 -6.05
N VAL A 459 28.88 17.97 -5.58
CA VAL A 459 27.64 18.06 -6.36
C VAL A 459 27.41 19.47 -6.91
N GLU A 460 27.56 20.50 -6.07
CA GLU A 460 27.38 21.89 -6.48
C GLU A 460 28.39 22.32 -7.54
N LEU A 461 29.65 21.90 -7.40
CA LEU A 461 30.71 22.18 -8.37
C LEU A 461 30.46 21.51 -9.71
N LEU A 462 30.10 20.22 -9.71
CA LEU A 462 29.78 19.46 -10.92
C LEU A 462 28.59 20.08 -11.66
N ARG A 463 27.54 20.44 -10.91
CA ARG A 463 26.37 21.13 -11.45
C ARG A 463 26.74 22.45 -12.13
N ALA A 464 27.51 23.29 -11.44
CA ALA A 464 27.94 24.59 -11.97
C ALA A 464 28.81 24.47 -13.24
N ARG A 465 29.54 23.36 -13.39
CA ARG A 465 30.38 23.09 -14.57
C ARG A 465 29.66 22.36 -15.70
N GLY A 466 28.44 21.87 -15.47
CA GLY A 466 27.74 21.01 -16.43
C GLY A 466 28.37 19.61 -16.58
N GLU A 467 29.22 19.19 -15.63
CA GLU A 467 29.93 17.92 -15.69
C GLU A 467 29.02 16.78 -15.18
N SER A 468 28.95 15.69 -15.96
CA SER A 468 28.16 14.50 -15.62
C SER A 468 28.99 13.53 -14.78
N GLN A 469 28.66 13.37 -13.50
CA GLN A 469 29.41 12.47 -12.62
C GLN A 469 28.53 11.88 -11.50
N ASN A 470 28.88 10.68 -11.06
CA ASN A 470 28.29 10.05 -9.88
C ASN A 470 28.98 10.55 -8.61
N VAL A 471 28.19 11.02 -7.65
CA VAL A 471 28.65 11.36 -6.30
C VAL A 471 28.01 10.38 -5.32
N HIS A 472 28.85 9.63 -4.62
CA HIS A 472 28.41 8.55 -3.73
C HIS A 472 28.00 9.06 -2.36
N LEU A 473 26.93 8.51 -1.80
CA LEU A 473 26.59 8.75 -0.41
C LEU A 473 27.61 8.02 0.49
N PRO A 474 28.09 8.65 1.57
CA PRO A 474 29.00 8.00 2.53
C PRO A 474 28.37 6.77 3.20
N ARG A 475 27.04 6.80 3.39
CA ARG A 475 26.25 5.66 3.86
C ARG A 475 25.04 5.54 2.95
N SER A 476 24.73 4.31 2.56
CA SER A 476 23.53 4.08 1.77
C SER A 476 22.28 4.38 2.58
N VAL A 477 21.25 4.92 1.93
CA VAL A 477 19.97 5.26 2.56
C VAL A 477 18.90 4.30 2.06
N PRO A 478 18.16 3.59 2.93
CA PRO A 478 17.03 2.77 2.52
C PRO A 478 15.99 3.57 1.75
N VAL A 479 15.47 3.00 0.67
CA VAL A 479 14.34 3.55 -0.08
C VAL A 479 13.25 2.51 -0.18
N LEU A 480 12.03 2.88 0.20
CA LEU A 480 10.84 2.04 0.12
C LEU A 480 9.83 2.70 -0.82
N LEU A 481 9.47 2.00 -1.89
CA LEU A 481 8.38 2.34 -2.81
C LEU A 481 7.19 1.47 -2.45
N ALA A 482 6.19 2.09 -1.83
CA ALA A 482 5.00 1.42 -1.31
C ALA A 482 3.72 2.05 -1.87
N TYR A 483 2.60 1.35 -1.73
CA TYR A 483 1.33 1.72 -2.35
C TYR A 483 0.23 1.69 -1.29
N TRP A 484 -0.30 2.86 -0.91
CA TRP A 484 -1.39 2.94 0.06
C TRP A 484 -2.52 3.83 -0.41
N THR A 485 -3.72 3.30 -0.35
CA THR A 485 -4.93 3.96 -0.84
C THR A 485 -5.89 4.36 0.27
N ALA A 486 -5.59 3.97 1.52
CA ALA A 486 -6.27 4.42 2.72
C ALA A 486 -5.28 4.67 3.87
N GLU A 487 -5.47 5.79 4.56
CA GLU A 487 -4.75 6.20 5.76
C GLU A 487 -5.74 6.81 6.76
N ALA A 488 -5.29 7.06 7.98
CA ALA A 488 -6.06 7.82 8.96
C ALA A 488 -5.19 8.83 9.69
N GLU A 489 -5.78 9.99 9.98
CA GLU A 489 -5.21 10.99 10.86
C GLU A 489 -5.31 10.55 12.33
N PRO A 490 -4.54 11.16 13.26
CA PRO A 490 -4.57 10.80 14.68
C PRO A 490 -5.94 10.96 15.35
N ASP A 491 -6.83 11.78 14.79
CA ASP A 491 -8.20 11.98 15.28
C ASP A 491 -9.20 10.95 14.74
N GLY A 492 -8.73 9.99 13.92
CA GLY A 492 -9.54 8.95 13.29
C GLY A 492 -10.13 9.35 11.94
N THR A 493 -9.84 10.55 11.42
CA THR A 493 -10.29 10.97 10.09
C THR A 493 -9.66 10.11 9.00
N LEU A 494 -10.49 9.41 8.23
CA LEU A 494 -10.06 8.58 7.11
C LEU A 494 -9.69 9.43 5.89
N LEU A 495 -8.54 9.11 5.31
CA LEU A 495 -8.03 9.71 4.08
C LEU A 495 -7.91 8.62 3.02
N TYR A 496 -8.57 8.81 1.89
CA TYR A 496 -8.56 7.90 0.77
C TYR A 496 -7.78 8.49 -0.39
N ARG A 497 -7.20 7.61 -1.19
CA ARG A 497 -6.63 7.96 -2.49
C ARG A 497 -7.29 7.10 -3.56
N PRO A 498 -7.38 7.60 -4.80
CA PRO A 498 -7.75 6.77 -5.92
C PRO A 498 -6.83 5.54 -6.02
N ASP A 499 -7.32 4.45 -6.59
CA ASP A 499 -6.58 3.21 -6.85
C ASP A 499 -6.24 3.07 -8.35
N PRO A 500 -5.31 3.89 -8.89
CA PRO A 500 -5.04 3.94 -10.33
C PRO A 500 -4.41 2.65 -10.87
N TYR A 501 -3.82 1.82 -10.01
CA TYR A 501 -3.24 0.55 -10.41
C TYR A 501 -4.21 -0.63 -10.22
N GLN A 502 -5.40 -0.38 -9.68
CA GLN A 502 -6.37 -1.43 -9.33
C GLN A 502 -5.74 -2.46 -8.37
N GLY A 503 -4.91 -1.99 -7.45
CA GLY A 503 -4.22 -2.83 -6.46
C GLY A 503 -5.11 -3.20 -5.27
N ASP A 504 -6.24 -2.52 -5.07
CA ASP A 504 -7.18 -2.77 -3.97
C ASP A 504 -8.21 -3.86 -4.30
N GLN A 505 -7.96 -4.67 -5.34
CA GLN A 505 -8.77 -5.88 -5.57
C GLN A 505 -8.79 -6.70 -4.28
N PRO A 506 -9.91 -7.39 -3.96
CA PRO A 506 -10.04 -8.12 -2.73
C PRO A 506 -8.84 -9.06 -2.54
N LEU A 507 -7.96 -8.73 -1.58
CA LEU A 507 -6.83 -9.58 -1.20
C LEU A 507 -7.30 -10.97 -0.76
N PHE A 508 -8.59 -11.05 -0.41
CA PHE A 508 -9.26 -12.20 0.18
C PHE A 508 -10.60 -12.44 -0.51
N ALA A 509 -10.60 -12.61 -1.84
CA ALA A 509 -11.62 -13.46 -2.44
C ALA A 509 -11.33 -14.87 -1.90
N GLY A 510 -12.03 -15.26 -0.83
CA GLY A 510 -11.91 -16.59 -0.26
C GLY A 510 -11.98 -17.61 -1.38
N ALA A 511 -11.06 -18.57 -1.37
CA ALA A 511 -11.32 -19.84 -2.03
C ALA A 511 -12.59 -20.38 -1.38
N THR A 512 -13.75 -20.08 -1.97
CA THR A 512 -14.93 -20.92 -1.83
C THR A 512 -14.49 -22.26 -2.42
N GLN A 513 -13.95 -23.12 -1.56
CA GLN A 513 -13.87 -24.53 -1.86
C GLN A 513 -15.31 -25.00 -1.95
N ASP A 514 -15.75 -25.27 -3.18
CA ASP A 514 -16.98 -25.99 -3.49
C ASP A 514 -17.02 -27.37 -2.80
#